data_AF-A0A962UJ12-F1
#
_entry.id   AF-A0A962UJ12-F1
#
_cell.length_a   1.000
_cell.length_b   1.000
_cell.length_c   1.000
_cell.angle_alpha   90.00
_cell.angle_beta   90.00
_cell.angle_gamma   90.00
#
_symmetry.space_group_name_H-M   'P 1'
#
loop_
_entity.id
_entity.type
_entity.pdbx_description
1 polymer ?
#
loop_
_entity_poly.entity_id
_entity_poly.type
_entity_poly.pdbx_seq_one_letter_code
_entity_poly.pdbx_strand_id
1 'polypeptide(L)'
;MKTQAQPIKSMTSTINVSYQRIVAVVALAAGLGQAAAADEGGYYRNALLNPSEAVLLAENRGRVTIFDGLEEDIVDRALDEQFERIGHMMFIRTRHVQQDGAVESDDDC
;
A
#
# COMPACT_ATOMS: atom_id res chain seq x y z
N MET A 1 -73.83 31.81 -4.54
CA MET A 1 -73.59 30.40 -4.91
C MET A 1 -72.17 30.07 -4.45
N LYS A 2 -72.01 29.41 -3.29
CA LYS A 2 -71.74 27.96 -3.13
C LYS A 2 -70.46 27.58 -3.90
N THR A 3 -69.33 27.29 -3.27
CA THR A 3 -68.96 25.97 -2.69
C THR A 3 -67.44 26.09 -2.36
N GLN A 4 -67.00 25.93 -1.11
CA GLN A 4 -66.34 24.71 -0.55
C GLN A 4 -65.14 24.21 -1.38
N ALA A 5 -64.06 23.63 -0.87
CA ALA A 5 -63.53 23.36 0.46
C ALA A 5 -62.07 22.87 0.21
N GLN A 6 -61.22 22.96 1.23
CA GLN A 6 -59.92 22.27 1.33
C GLN A 6 -60.11 20.72 1.30
N PRO A 7 -59.10 19.83 1.45
CA PRO A 7 -57.66 20.01 1.69
C PRO A 7 -56.72 19.08 0.90
N ILE A 8 -55.47 19.50 0.73
CA ILE A 8 -54.37 18.60 0.33
C ILE A 8 -54.07 17.71 1.54
N LYS A 9 -54.37 16.42 1.41
CA LYS A 9 -54.14 15.41 2.44
C LYS A 9 -52.64 15.26 2.72
N SER A 10 -52.29 15.54 3.97
CA SER A 10 -51.53 14.68 4.87
C SER A 10 -50.47 13.78 4.22
N MET A 11 -49.20 14.12 4.43
CA MET A 11 -48.23 13.11 4.83
C MET A 11 -47.31 13.69 5.89
N THR A 12 -47.87 13.69 7.11
CA THR A 12 -47.15 13.89 8.35
C THR A 12 -46.11 12.79 8.49
N SER A 13 -44.83 13.15 8.47
CA SER A 13 -43.87 12.49 9.35
C SER A 13 -43.10 13.56 10.09
N THR A 14 -43.69 13.93 11.22
CA THR A 14 -43.10 14.77 12.24
C THR A 14 -41.95 14.00 12.87
N ILE A 15 -40.73 14.52 12.81
CA ILE A 15 -39.80 14.36 13.92
C ILE A 15 -39.28 15.76 14.28
N ASN A 16 -39.60 16.11 15.52
CA ASN A 16 -39.61 17.44 16.07
C ASN A 16 -38.22 18.08 16.16
N VAL A 17 -38.22 19.37 15.87
CA VAL A 17 -37.17 20.35 16.16
C VAL A 17 -37.02 20.46 17.68
N SER A 18 -35.80 20.84 18.08
CA SER A 18 -35.55 21.90 19.07
C SER A 18 -35.17 21.46 20.49
N TYR A 19 -33.93 21.73 20.93
CA TYR A 19 -33.54 23.01 21.51
C TYR A 19 -32.18 22.89 22.22
N GLN A 20 -31.33 23.87 21.93
CA GLN A 20 -30.45 24.54 22.90
C GLN A 20 -29.15 23.87 23.39
N ARG A 21 -28.08 24.64 23.10
CA ARG A 21 -26.90 24.94 23.94
C ARG A 21 -25.63 24.11 23.69
N ILE A 22 -24.81 24.66 22.79
CA ILE A 22 -23.35 24.88 22.94
C ILE A 22 -22.62 23.79 23.71
N VAL A 23 -22.02 22.82 23.02
CA VAL A 23 -20.76 22.19 23.45
C VAL A 23 -19.93 21.86 22.21
N ALA A 24 -18.80 22.55 22.11
CA ALA A 24 -17.53 22.18 21.49
C ALA A 24 -17.53 21.39 20.16
N VAL A 25 -17.09 22.08 19.11
CA VAL A 25 -16.32 21.49 18.02
C VAL A 25 -15.12 20.73 18.62
N VAL A 26 -15.14 19.40 18.54
CA VAL A 26 -13.97 18.52 18.69
C VAL A 26 -14.07 17.52 17.53
N ALA A 27 -13.62 17.89 16.33
CA ALA A 27 -12.27 17.57 15.85
C ALA A 27 -11.93 16.09 16.09
N LEU A 28 -12.23 15.21 15.12
CA LEU A 28 -11.25 14.81 14.10
C LEU A 28 -9.96 14.22 14.70
N ALA A 29 -9.98 12.95 15.10
CA ALA A 29 -8.79 12.08 15.16
C ALA A 29 -9.16 10.67 15.65
N ALA A 30 -9.59 9.78 14.75
CA ALA A 30 -9.65 8.34 15.04
C ALA A 30 -9.13 7.51 13.85
N GLY A 31 -8.15 8.05 13.12
CA GLY A 31 -7.57 7.41 11.94
C GLY A 31 -6.07 7.69 11.87
N LEU A 32 -5.31 7.32 12.91
CA LEU A 32 -3.86 7.35 12.88
C LEU A 32 -3.32 5.94 13.06
N GLY A 33 -2.84 5.39 11.94
CA GLY A 33 -1.67 4.53 11.91
C GLY A 33 -1.85 3.06 12.29
N GLN A 34 -2.43 2.27 11.39
CA GLN A 34 -1.86 0.93 11.19
C GLN A 34 -0.58 1.13 10.38
N ALA A 35 0.55 1.24 11.08
CA ALA A 35 1.84 1.01 10.45
C ALA A 35 1.84 -0.45 10.01
N ALA A 36 1.55 -0.70 8.74
CA ALA A 36 1.88 -1.98 8.13
C ALA A 36 3.40 -2.13 8.33
N ALA A 37 3.80 -3.10 9.15
CA ALA A 37 5.18 -3.51 9.24
C ALA A 37 5.61 -3.79 7.80
N ALA A 38 6.43 -2.91 7.23
CA ALA A 38 7.00 -3.11 5.93
C ALA A 38 7.91 -4.33 6.08
N ASP A 39 7.39 -5.49 5.67
CA ASP A 39 8.21 -6.65 5.42
C ASP A 39 9.32 -6.21 4.45
N GLU A 40 10.57 -6.19 4.93
CA GLU A 40 11.72 -5.72 4.15
C GLU A 40 11.84 -6.52 2.84
N GLY A 41 11.47 -7.80 2.87
CA GLY A 41 11.37 -8.64 1.67
C GLY A 41 10.33 -8.14 0.67
N GLY A 42 9.14 -7.74 1.14
CA GLY A 42 8.07 -7.16 0.33
C GLY A 42 8.47 -5.85 -0.35
N TYR A 43 9.22 -4.98 0.33
CA TYR A 43 9.73 -3.75 -0.27
C TYR A 43 10.71 -4.04 -1.42
N TYR A 44 11.73 -4.86 -1.18
CA TYR A 44 12.73 -5.19 -2.19
C TYR A 44 12.13 -5.89 -3.40
N ARG A 45 11.21 -6.85 -3.16
CA ARG A 45 10.48 -7.53 -4.24
C ARG A 45 9.70 -6.54 -5.11
N ASN A 46 9.00 -5.58 -4.49
CA ASN A 46 8.23 -4.58 -5.23
C ASN A 46 9.14 -3.62 -6.01
N ALA A 47 10.19 -3.09 -5.38
CA ALA A 47 11.13 -2.17 -6.02
C ALA A 47 11.88 -2.81 -7.22
N LEU A 48 12.11 -4.13 -7.16
CA LEU A 48 12.78 -4.89 -8.21
C LEU A 48 11.84 -5.15 -9.40
N LEU A 49 10.67 -5.74 -9.14
CA LEU A 49 9.74 -6.21 -10.18
C LEU A 49 8.77 -5.13 -10.68
N ASN A 50 8.47 -4.12 -9.87
CA ASN A 50 7.54 -3.03 -10.19
C ASN A 50 8.10 -1.68 -9.71
N PRO A 51 9.22 -1.20 -10.29
CA PRO A 51 9.84 0.03 -9.85
C PRO A 51 8.92 1.24 -10.06
N SER A 52 8.93 2.15 -9.10
CA SER A 52 8.32 3.47 -9.30
C SER A 52 9.19 4.36 -10.19
N GLU A 53 8.62 5.39 -10.80
CA GLU A 53 9.38 6.37 -11.62
C GLU A 53 10.52 7.02 -10.84
N ALA A 54 10.34 7.23 -9.53
CA ALA A 54 11.38 7.79 -8.67
C ALA A 54 12.58 6.84 -8.50
N VAL A 55 12.36 5.53 -8.52
CA VAL A 55 13.42 4.52 -8.49
C VAL A 55 14.19 4.55 -9.82
N LEU A 56 13.47 4.51 -10.95
CA LEU A 56 14.06 4.56 -12.29
C LEU A 56 14.89 5.82 -12.52
N LEU A 57 14.38 6.99 -12.10
CA LEU A 57 15.10 8.25 -12.25
C LEU A 57 16.43 8.25 -11.49
N ALA A 58 16.47 7.62 -10.32
CA ALA A 58 17.68 7.57 -9.53
C ALA A 58 18.66 6.51 -10.05
N GLU A 59 18.19 5.37 -10.55
CA GLU A 59 19.01 4.39 -11.27
C GLU A 59 19.69 5.04 -12.48
N ASN A 60 18.93 5.80 -13.28
CA ASN A 60 19.47 6.58 -14.41
C ASN A 60 20.48 7.64 -14.01
N ARG A 61 20.46 8.11 -12.75
CA ARG A 61 21.47 9.02 -12.19
C ARG A 61 22.73 8.27 -11.68
N GLY A 62 22.78 6.96 -11.86
CA GLY A 62 23.88 6.10 -11.43
C GLY A 62 23.72 5.53 -10.02
N ARG A 63 22.52 5.60 -9.41
CA ARG A 63 22.29 4.98 -8.10
C ARG A 63 22.24 3.46 -8.26
N VAL A 64 23.06 2.75 -7.49
CA VAL A 64 22.97 1.30 -7.34
C VAL A 64 22.12 0.98 -6.12
N THR A 65 21.16 0.07 -6.27
CA THR A 65 20.32 -0.42 -5.17
C THR A 65 20.80 -1.81 -4.76
N ILE A 66 20.99 -2.01 -3.45
CA ILE A 66 21.35 -3.30 -2.88
C ILE A 66 20.06 -3.98 -2.44
N PHE A 67 19.76 -5.12 -3.06
CA PHE A 67 18.64 -5.97 -2.73
C PHE A 67 19.14 -7.11 -1.85
N ASP A 68 18.52 -7.26 -0.70
CA ASP A 68 18.99 -8.15 0.36
C ASP A 68 17.93 -9.19 0.73
N GLY A 69 18.36 -10.44 0.91
CA GLY A 69 17.48 -11.50 1.36
C GLY A 69 16.38 -11.86 0.36
N LEU A 70 16.63 -11.70 -0.94
CA LEU A 70 15.66 -12.11 -1.96
C LEU A 70 15.76 -13.61 -2.21
N GLU A 71 14.63 -14.24 -2.55
CA GLU A 71 14.61 -15.63 -3.01
C GLU A 71 15.24 -15.75 -4.41
N GLU A 72 15.93 -16.86 -4.67
CA GLU A 72 16.60 -17.14 -5.93
C GLU A 72 15.65 -17.02 -7.14
N ASP A 73 14.41 -17.50 -7.02
CA ASP A 73 13.40 -17.40 -8.10
C ASP A 73 13.05 -15.95 -8.46
N ILE A 74 13.06 -15.04 -7.49
CA ILE A 74 12.83 -13.62 -7.70
C ILE A 74 14.06 -12.97 -8.34
N VAL A 75 15.26 -13.38 -7.95
CA VAL A 75 16.50 -12.90 -8.56
C VAL A 75 16.55 -13.33 -10.02
N ASP A 76 16.34 -14.60 -10.33
CA ASP A 76 16.34 -15.13 -11.70
C ASP A 76 15.33 -14.40 -12.58
N ARG A 77 14.11 -14.23 -12.08
CA ARG A 77 13.08 -13.45 -12.79
C ARG A 77 13.50 -12.00 -13.04
N ALA A 78 14.20 -11.38 -12.10
CA ALA A 78 14.70 -10.02 -12.31
C ALA A 78 15.84 -9.96 -13.33
N LEU A 79 16.71 -10.97 -13.39
CA LEU A 79 17.75 -11.07 -14.42
C LEU A 79 17.14 -11.14 -15.83
N ASP A 80 16.02 -11.84 -15.98
CA ASP A 80 15.30 -11.98 -17.24
C ASP A 80 14.44 -10.75 -17.58
N GLU A 81 13.60 -10.29 -16.63
CA GLU A 81 12.62 -9.24 -16.86
C GLU A 81 13.24 -7.82 -16.81
N GLN A 82 14.32 -7.64 -16.05
CA GLN A 82 14.94 -6.33 -15.76
C GLN A 82 16.38 -6.21 -16.29
N PHE A 83 16.68 -6.89 -17.40
CA PHE A 83 18.02 -6.97 -18.00
C PHE A 83 18.70 -5.60 -18.17
N GLU A 84 17.98 -4.59 -18.68
CA GLU A 84 18.52 -3.23 -18.90
C GLU A 84 18.90 -2.49 -17.61
N ARG A 85 18.37 -2.93 -16.46
CA ARG A 85 18.57 -2.29 -15.16
C ARG A 85 19.57 -3.02 -14.27
N ILE A 86 19.98 -4.24 -14.64
CA ILE A 86 20.85 -5.08 -13.81
C ILE A 86 22.16 -4.39 -13.40
N GLY A 87 22.70 -3.51 -14.25
CA GLY A 87 23.91 -2.73 -13.96
C GLY A 87 23.77 -1.76 -12.78
N HIS A 88 22.55 -1.51 -12.32
CA HIS A 88 22.23 -0.66 -11.17
C HIS A 88 21.74 -1.47 -9.97
N MET A 89 21.90 -2.79 -9.98
CA MET A 89 21.40 -3.70 -8.96
C MET A 89 22.54 -4.53 -8.39
N MET A 90 22.53 -4.72 -7.08
CA MET A 90 23.42 -5.67 -6.40
C MET A 90 22.57 -6.57 -5.50
N PHE A 91 22.72 -7.88 -5.65
CA PHE A 91 22.00 -8.87 -4.84
C PHE A 91 22.93 -9.40 -3.75
N ILE A 92 22.46 -9.43 -2.50
CA ILE A 92 23.18 -10.00 -1.36
C ILE A 92 22.28 -10.95 -0.57
N ARG A 93 22.89 -11.96 0.08
CA ARG A 93 22.20 -12.98 0.88
C ARG A 93 20.99 -13.57 0.17
N THR A 94 21.17 -13.96 -1.10
CA THR A 94 20.12 -14.64 -1.85
C THR A 94 19.74 -15.93 -1.14
N ARG A 95 18.44 -16.16 -0.96
CA ARG A 95 17.89 -17.33 -0.28
C ARG A 95 17.59 -18.41 -1.29
N HIS A 96 18.24 -19.56 -1.14
CA HIS A 96 18.01 -20.75 -1.95
C HIS A 96 16.94 -21.60 -1.27
N VAL A 97 15.78 -21.74 -1.92
CA VAL A 97 14.69 -22.59 -1.41
C VAL A 97 14.85 -23.98 -2.02
N GLN A 98 15.25 -24.94 -1.19
CA GLN A 98 15.36 -26.34 -1.59
C GLN A 98 13.98 -26.99 -1.77
N GLN A 99 13.96 -28.12 -2.49
CA GLN A 99 12.73 -28.82 -2.86
C GLN A 99 11.96 -29.40 -1.65
N ASP A 100 12.62 -29.53 -0.50
CA ASP A 100 12.04 -29.94 0.79
C ASP A 100 11.52 -28.76 1.63
N GLY A 101 11.66 -27.52 1.13
CA GLY A 101 11.28 -26.29 1.82
C GLY A 101 12.35 -25.75 2.77
N ALA A 102 13.54 -26.36 2.82
CA ALA A 102 14.67 -25.79 3.54
C ALA A 102 15.18 -24.54 2.82
N VAL A 103 15.48 -23.49 3.57
CA VAL A 103 16.07 -22.26 3.04
C VAL A 103 17.52 -22.23 3.44
N GLU A 104 18.41 -22.36 2.46
CA GLU A 104 19.85 -22.16 2.65
C GLU A 104 20.19 -20.71 2.31
N SER A 105 20.85 -20.03 3.24
CA SER A 105 21.48 -18.72 3.02
C SER A 105 22.98 -18.96 2.92
N ASP A 106 23.63 -18.36 1.94
CA ASP A 106 25.08 -18.48 1.67
C ASP A 106 25.98 -17.87 2.78
N ASP A 107 25.44 -17.60 3.98
CA ASP A 107 26.13 -16.98 5.11
C ASP A 107 26.99 -17.98 5.92
N ASP A 108 27.01 -19.27 5.55
CA ASP A 108 27.81 -20.30 6.23
C ASP A 108 29.26 -20.30 5.74
N CYS A 109 30.05 -19.32 6.21
CA CYS A 109 31.51 -19.33 6.23
C CYS A 109 32.05 -19.63 7.63
#